data_AF-A0A3D0CWM1-F1
#
_entry.id   AF-A0A3D0CWM1-F1
#
_cell.length_a   1.000
_cell.length_b   1.000
_cell.length_c   1.000
_cell.angle_alpha   90.00
_cell.angle_beta   90.00
_cell.angle_gamma   90.00
#
_symmetry.space_group_name_H-M   'P 1'
#
loop_
_entity.id
_entity.type
_entity.pdbx_description
1 polymer ?
#
loop_
_entity_poly.entity_id
_entity_poly.type
_entity_poly.pdbx_seq_one_letter_code
_entity_poly.pdbx_strand_id
1 'polypeptide(L)'
;VVDRLVEYIQTQGWGKIAFMSVSTGYGDGGRAEFMQAAKAAGLAVVADERFGAQDTDMSAQLTKIQGSGADAILVWSIPPSAALVNKNAFELGMEIPILQSHGIGNQAFIDIATSEAAEGTVFPAGKLLVAEQLPDSDPQKAVLLQYKSDYEGQFGQTPSTFGGHAWDGIWMAVKAMEQAGPDRAGIRDQLEQIKDFVGITGVFNLSPSDHMGLTKNALALIRIENGEWKLAQAAKAATEQGEPYKIGVIVAETGPASSLGVPEANTVKMLEEQINAKGGVTGPDGKQHPLKVIVYDTESDETKTVLATKRLIEEDQVPVIVGPTQSGTSMAIIDTVQQAEVPLISLAASVQIIEPVAERKWVFKTPQTDRLVVDRLVEYIQTQGWGKIAFMSVSTGYGDGGRAEFMQAAKAAGLAVVADERFGAQDTDMSAQLTKIQGSGADAILVWSIPPSAALVNKNAFELGMEIPILQSHGIGNQAFIDIATSEAAEGTVFPAGKLLVAEQLPDSDPQKAVLLQYKSDYEGQFGQTPSTFGGHAWDGIWMAVRAMEQAGPDRAGIRDQLEQIKDFVGITGVFNLSPSDHMGLTKDALALIRIENGEWVPVK
;
A
#
# COMPACT_ATOMS: atom_id res chain seq x y z
N VAL A 1 -6.32 -7.57 -22.18
CA VAL A 1 -5.34 -8.32 -23.03
C VAL A 1 -4.36 -7.36 -23.66
N VAL A 2 -4.83 -6.40 -24.49
CA VAL A 2 -3.97 -5.39 -25.12
C VAL A 2 -3.10 -4.65 -24.11
N ASP A 3 -3.66 -4.19 -22.99
CA ASP A 3 -2.90 -3.48 -21.96
C ASP A 3 -1.70 -4.28 -21.44
N ARG A 4 -1.87 -5.60 -21.20
CA ARG A 4 -0.78 -6.47 -20.75
C ARG A 4 0.33 -6.62 -21.79
N LEU A 5 -0.05 -6.68 -23.08
CA LEU A 5 0.91 -6.75 -24.18
C LEU A 5 1.67 -5.43 -24.33
N VAL A 6 0.98 -4.29 -24.20
CA VAL A 6 1.61 -2.96 -24.23
C VAL A 6 2.54 -2.76 -23.03
N GLU A 7 2.10 -3.12 -21.82
CA GLU A 7 2.96 -3.12 -20.61
C GLU A 7 4.23 -3.96 -20.87
N TYR A 8 4.07 -5.18 -21.39
CA TYR A 8 5.21 -6.05 -21.70
C TYR A 8 6.14 -5.41 -22.74
N ILE A 9 5.61 -4.91 -23.87
CA ILE A 9 6.38 -4.23 -24.92
C ILE A 9 7.22 -3.09 -24.33
N GLN A 10 6.62 -2.25 -23.48
CA GLN A 10 7.30 -1.15 -22.81
C GLN A 10 8.41 -1.65 -21.87
N THR A 11 8.18 -2.73 -21.13
CA THR A 11 9.22 -3.30 -20.24
C THR A 11 10.43 -3.83 -21.00
N GLN A 12 10.26 -4.24 -22.26
CA GLN A 12 11.36 -4.69 -23.12
C GLN A 12 12.10 -3.52 -23.79
N GLY A 13 11.64 -2.28 -23.62
CA GLY A 13 12.21 -1.10 -24.28
C GLY A 13 11.93 -1.04 -25.78
N TRP A 14 10.96 -1.82 -26.27
CA TRP A 14 10.60 -1.87 -27.68
C TRP A 14 9.72 -0.68 -28.05
N GLY A 15 10.07 0.01 -29.14
CA GLY A 15 9.37 1.21 -29.62
C GLY A 15 8.72 1.04 -30.99
N LYS A 16 9.11 0.03 -31.77
CA LYS A 16 8.61 -0.25 -33.12
C LYS A 16 7.97 -1.63 -33.18
N ILE A 17 6.68 -1.70 -33.45
CA ILE A 17 5.93 -2.95 -33.46
C ILE A 17 5.36 -3.22 -34.85
N ALA A 18 5.57 -4.44 -35.34
CA ALA A 18 4.81 -4.95 -36.48
C ALA A 18 3.55 -5.64 -35.96
N PHE A 19 2.41 -5.36 -36.56
CA PHE A 19 1.15 -6.01 -36.22
C PHE A 19 0.72 -6.94 -37.36
N MET A 20 0.28 -8.14 -37.01
CA MET A 20 -0.31 -9.10 -37.95
C MET A 20 -1.66 -9.57 -37.42
N SER A 21 -2.68 -9.63 -38.26
CA SER A 21 -3.98 -10.14 -37.83
C SER A 21 -4.75 -10.92 -38.90
N VAL A 22 -5.53 -11.89 -38.44
CA VAL A 22 -6.42 -12.67 -39.29
C VAL A 22 -7.61 -11.84 -39.75
N SER A 23 -8.09 -12.06 -40.97
CA SER A 23 -9.18 -11.32 -41.58
C SER A 23 -10.56 -11.82 -41.14
N THR A 24 -10.82 -11.69 -39.84
CA THR A 24 -12.09 -11.99 -39.17
C THR A 24 -12.43 -10.90 -38.16
N GLY A 25 -13.65 -10.90 -37.63
CA GLY A 25 -14.05 -9.98 -36.57
C GLY A 25 -13.14 -10.01 -35.33
N TYR A 26 -12.53 -11.16 -35.00
CA TYR A 26 -11.56 -11.26 -33.90
C TYR A 26 -10.27 -10.48 -34.20
N GLY A 27 -9.71 -10.66 -35.40
CA GLY A 27 -8.52 -9.93 -35.81
C GLY A 27 -8.77 -8.45 -36.05
N ASP A 28 -9.96 -8.08 -36.55
CA ASP A 28 -10.37 -6.68 -36.70
C ASP A 28 -10.50 -5.96 -35.36
N GLY A 29 -11.16 -6.58 -34.38
CA GLY A 29 -11.31 -6.03 -33.04
C GLY A 29 -9.96 -5.86 -32.35
N GLY A 30 -9.14 -6.91 -32.34
CA GLY A 30 -7.80 -6.86 -31.75
C GLY A 30 -6.89 -5.81 -32.38
N ARG A 31 -6.96 -5.67 -33.72
CA ARG A 31 -6.25 -4.60 -34.44
C ARG A 31 -6.71 -3.22 -33.98
N ALA A 32 -8.01 -2.97 -33.93
CA ALA A 32 -8.54 -1.66 -33.55
C ALA A 32 -8.11 -1.27 -32.11
N GLU A 33 -8.24 -2.19 -31.16
CA GLU A 33 -7.84 -1.96 -29.76
C GLU A 33 -6.33 -1.75 -29.65
N PHE A 34 -5.51 -2.58 -30.30
CA PHE A 34 -4.06 -2.44 -30.24
C PHE A 34 -3.59 -1.13 -30.86
N MET A 35 -4.14 -0.71 -32.01
CA MET A 35 -3.76 0.56 -32.65
C MET A 35 -4.07 1.76 -31.75
N GLN A 36 -5.20 1.72 -31.04
CA GLN A 36 -5.55 2.74 -30.06
C GLN A 36 -4.56 2.76 -28.88
N ALA A 37 -4.26 1.59 -28.31
CA ALA A 37 -3.35 1.46 -27.17
C ALA A 37 -1.91 1.81 -27.53
N ALA A 38 -1.42 1.38 -28.69
CA ALA A 38 -0.09 1.71 -29.22
C ALA A 38 0.08 3.22 -29.37
N LYS A 39 -0.93 3.92 -29.91
CA LYS A 39 -0.93 5.38 -29.99
C LYS A 39 -0.87 6.04 -28.60
N ALA A 40 -1.65 5.55 -27.65
CA ALA A 40 -1.63 6.08 -26.28
C ALA A 40 -0.29 5.84 -25.57
N ALA A 41 0.36 4.72 -25.88
CA ALA A 41 1.64 4.31 -25.29
C ALA A 41 2.88 4.88 -26.01
N GLY A 42 2.71 5.65 -27.09
CA GLY A 42 3.81 6.21 -27.87
C GLY A 42 4.58 5.18 -28.73
N LEU A 43 3.98 4.02 -29.02
CA LEU A 43 4.57 2.97 -29.85
C LEU A 43 4.37 3.28 -31.34
N ALA A 44 5.42 3.07 -32.13
CA ALA A 44 5.37 3.19 -33.58
C ALA A 44 4.96 1.85 -34.20
N VAL A 45 3.80 1.80 -34.85
CA VAL A 45 3.41 0.62 -35.64
C VAL A 45 4.05 0.72 -37.02
N VAL A 46 5.11 -0.06 -37.27
CA VAL A 46 5.96 0.05 -38.47
C VAL A 46 5.54 -0.86 -39.62
N ALA A 47 4.71 -1.85 -39.34
CA ALA A 47 4.05 -2.71 -40.32
C ALA A 47 2.70 -3.18 -39.76
N ASP A 48 1.73 -3.36 -40.65
CA ASP A 48 0.37 -3.79 -40.30
C ASP A 48 -0.17 -4.68 -41.41
N GLU A 49 0.03 -5.98 -41.24
CA GLU A 49 -0.23 -7.00 -42.26
C GLU A 49 -1.46 -7.85 -41.91
N ARG A 50 -2.09 -8.36 -42.96
CA ARG A 50 -3.33 -9.12 -42.89
C ARG A 50 -3.20 -10.45 -43.62
N PHE A 51 -3.86 -11.47 -43.08
CA PHE A 51 -3.95 -12.80 -43.69
C PHE A 51 -5.37 -13.36 -43.54
N GLY A 52 -5.75 -14.30 -44.41
CA GLY A 52 -7.01 -15.02 -44.36
C GLY A 52 -6.99 -16.14 -43.32
N ALA A 53 -8.16 -16.50 -42.79
CA ALA A 53 -8.27 -17.58 -41.80
C ALA A 53 -7.91 -18.98 -42.34
N GLN A 54 -7.91 -19.13 -43.68
CA GLN A 54 -7.57 -20.37 -44.38
C GLN A 54 -6.18 -20.32 -45.03
N ASP A 55 -5.45 -19.22 -44.84
CA ASP A 55 -4.10 -19.09 -45.38
C ASP A 55 -3.18 -20.05 -44.62
N THR A 56 -2.39 -20.80 -45.37
CA THR A 56 -1.44 -21.78 -44.83
C THR A 56 0.02 -21.32 -44.89
N ASP A 57 0.26 -20.17 -45.52
CA ASP A 57 1.58 -19.58 -45.75
C ASP A 57 1.49 -18.06 -45.60
N MET A 58 2.22 -17.53 -44.60
CA MET A 58 2.30 -16.10 -44.29
C MET A 58 3.68 -15.51 -44.61
N SER A 59 4.51 -16.23 -45.38
CA SER A 59 5.89 -15.85 -45.67
C SER A 59 6.01 -14.48 -46.35
N ALA A 60 5.04 -14.12 -47.20
CA ALA A 60 5.04 -12.83 -47.89
C ALA A 60 4.86 -11.65 -46.92
N GLN A 61 3.92 -11.76 -45.97
CA GLN A 61 3.68 -10.76 -44.93
C GLN A 61 4.89 -10.66 -43.99
N LEU A 62 5.42 -11.81 -43.58
CA LEU A 62 6.58 -11.91 -42.70
C LEU A 62 7.84 -11.29 -43.31
N THR A 63 8.08 -11.51 -44.61
CA THR A 63 9.21 -10.91 -45.34
C THR A 63 9.12 -9.38 -45.35
N LYS A 64 7.93 -8.79 -45.50
CA LYS A 64 7.75 -7.34 -45.41
C LYS A 64 8.06 -6.83 -43.99
N ILE A 65 7.63 -7.57 -42.97
CA ILE A 65 7.89 -7.22 -41.56
C ILE A 65 9.38 -7.28 -41.25
N GLN A 66 10.10 -8.28 -41.77
CA GLN A 66 11.55 -8.39 -41.61
C GLN A 66 12.30 -7.13 -42.09
N GLY A 67 11.81 -6.50 -43.16
CA GLY A 67 12.36 -5.25 -43.70
C GLY A 67 11.90 -3.96 -42.99
N SER A 68 10.95 -4.04 -42.04
CA SER A 68 10.34 -2.87 -41.39
C SER A 68 11.17 -2.27 -40.24
N GLY A 69 12.14 -3.05 -39.71
CA GLY A 69 12.89 -2.68 -38.51
C GLY A 69 12.04 -2.72 -37.23
N ALA A 70 11.06 -3.62 -37.17
CA ALA A 70 10.27 -3.87 -35.97
C ALA A 70 11.11 -4.54 -34.88
N ASP A 71 10.89 -4.12 -33.64
CA ASP A 71 11.50 -4.71 -32.45
C ASP A 71 10.76 -5.99 -32.03
N ALA A 72 9.45 -6.10 -32.35
CA ALA A 72 8.64 -7.29 -32.14
C ALA A 72 7.46 -7.37 -33.12
N ILE A 73 6.93 -8.57 -33.31
CA ILE A 73 5.71 -8.85 -34.08
C ILE A 73 4.59 -9.20 -33.11
N LEU A 74 3.48 -8.45 -33.12
CA LEU A 74 2.25 -8.84 -32.42
C LEU A 74 1.28 -9.49 -33.38
N VAL A 75 0.96 -10.75 -33.14
CA VAL A 75 0.05 -11.56 -33.95
C VAL A 75 -1.30 -11.73 -33.24
N TRP A 76 -2.37 -11.36 -33.93
CA TRP A 76 -3.74 -11.46 -33.43
C TRP A 76 -4.54 -12.47 -34.26
N SER A 77 -4.50 -13.72 -33.84
CA SER A 77 -5.22 -14.84 -34.44
C SER A 77 -5.37 -16.00 -33.46
N ILE A 78 -5.99 -17.08 -33.93
CA ILE A 78 -6.15 -18.37 -33.24
C ILE A 78 -5.55 -19.51 -34.11
N PRO A 79 -5.22 -20.68 -33.53
CA PRO A 79 -4.84 -21.86 -34.29
C PRO A 79 -5.92 -22.26 -35.33
N PRO A 80 -5.54 -22.78 -36.51
CA PRO A 80 -4.17 -23.12 -36.91
C PRO A 80 -3.34 -21.91 -37.37
N SER A 81 -4.01 -20.86 -37.88
CA SER A 81 -3.32 -19.75 -38.55
C SER A 81 -2.32 -19.00 -37.67
N ALA A 82 -2.59 -18.81 -36.38
CA ALA A 82 -1.62 -18.21 -35.44
C ALA A 82 -0.32 -19.03 -35.32
N ALA A 83 -0.44 -20.35 -35.23
CA ALA A 83 0.69 -21.27 -35.10
C ALA A 83 1.52 -21.34 -36.40
N LEU A 84 0.84 -21.25 -37.54
CA LEU A 84 1.48 -21.19 -38.85
C LEU A 84 2.29 -19.90 -39.04
N VAL A 85 1.91 -18.76 -38.43
CA VAL A 85 2.75 -17.55 -38.45
C VAL A 85 4.09 -17.82 -37.77
N ASN A 86 4.08 -18.42 -36.58
CA ASN A 86 5.29 -18.81 -35.86
C ASN A 86 6.14 -19.78 -36.69
N LYS A 87 5.51 -20.81 -37.25
CA LYS A 87 6.18 -21.81 -38.07
C LYS A 87 6.86 -21.20 -39.29
N ASN A 88 6.15 -20.38 -40.06
CA ASN A 88 6.71 -19.74 -41.25
C ASN A 88 7.82 -18.73 -40.87
N ALA A 89 7.69 -18.01 -39.76
CA ALA A 89 8.74 -17.11 -39.27
C ALA A 89 10.03 -17.86 -38.92
N PHE A 90 9.89 -19.02 -38.25
CA PHE A 90 11.00 -19.91 -37.94
C PHE A 90 11.65 -20.48 -39.22
N GLU A 91 10.85 -20.95 -40.18
CA GLU A 91 11.33 -21.47 -41.48
C GLU A 91 12.08 -20.39 -42.29
N LEU A 92 11.70 -19.12 -42.13
CA LEU A 92 12.40 -17.96 -42.71
C LEU A 92 13.65 -17.53 -41.93
N GLY A 93 13.94 -18.15 -40.77
CA GLY A 93 15.06 -17.78 -39.90
C GLY A 93 14.90 -16.38 -39.28
N MET A 94 13.67 -15.95 -38.99
CA MET A 94 13.42 -14.65 -38.37
C MET A 94 13.81 -14.68 -36.89
N GLU A 95 14.57 -13.67 -36.46
CA GLU A 95 14.96 -13.48 -35.06
C GLU A 95 14.08 -12.46 -34.32
N ILE A 96 13.12 -11.82 -35.01
CA ILE A 96 12.24 -10.82 -34.40
C ILE A 96 11.29 -11.53 -33.41
N PRO A 97 11.26 -11.12 -32.12
CA PRO A 97 10.36 -11.70 -31.12
C PRO A 97 8.89 -11.67 -31.54
N ILE A 98 8.18 -12.77 -31.31
CA ILE A 98 6.74 -12.89 -31.61
C ILE A 98 5.94 -12.84 -30.31
N LEU A 99 5.04 -11.87 -30.25
CA LEU A 99 3.95 -11.80 -29.28
C LEU A 99 2.68 -12.33 -29.91
N GLN A 100 1.88 -13.03 -29.12
CA GLN A 100 0.60 -13.58 -29.56
C GLN A 100 -0.55 -13.06 -28.71
N SER A 101 -1.75 -13.07 -29.27
CA SER A 101 -2.98 -12.85 -28.51
C SER A 101 -3.27 -14.01 -27.54
N HIS A 102 -4.18 -13.79 -26.59
CA HIS A 102 -4.70 -14.85 -25.72
C HIS A 102 -5.33 -16.04 -26.46
N GLY A 103 -5.64 -15.89 -27.75
CA GLY A 103 -6.22 -16.91 -28.62
C GLY A 103 -5.40 -18.20 -28.76
N ILE A 104 -4.11 -18.16 -28.39
CA ILE A 104 -3.20 -19.31 -28.52
C ILE A 104 -3.11 -20.21 -27.28
N GLY A 105 -3.89 -19.94 -26.22
CA GLY A 105 -3.88 -20.67 -24.94
C GLY A 105 -4.43 -22.12 -25.00
N ASN A 106 -3.99 -22.88 -25.99
CA ASN A 106 -4.39 -24.25 -26.32
C ASN A 106 -3.17 -25.02 -26.86
N GLN A 107 -2.99 -26.27 -26.42
CA GLN A 107 -1.89 -27.14 -26.83
C GLN A 107 -1.74 -27.29 -28.35
N ALA A 108 -2.85 -27.24 -29.09
CA ALA A 108 -2.83 -27.30 -30.55
C ALA A 108 -1.95 -26.21 -31.20
N PHE A 109 -1.71 -25.08 -30.53
CA PHE A 109 -0.77 -24.07 -31.01
C PHE A 109 0.66 -24.62 -31.09
N ILE A 110 1.16 -25.19 -30.00
CA ILE A 110 2.53 -25.74 -29.93
C ILE A 110 2.65 -26.93 -30.89
N ASP A 111 1.63 -27.79 -30.95
CA ASP A 111 1.65 -28.97 -31.82
C ASP A 111 1.74 -28.61 -33.30
N ILE A 112 1.08 -27.52 -33.73
CA ILE A 112 1.09 -27.05 -35.13
C ILE A 112 2.35 -26.25 -35.44
N ALA A 113 2.78 -25.37 -34.52
CA ALA A 113 3.98 -24.55 -34.70
C ALA A 113 5.26 -25.40 -34.64
N THR A 114 5.23 -26.50 -33.88
CA THR A 114 6.37 -27.20 -33.26
C THR A 114 6.98 -26.42 -32.09
N SER A 115 7.57 -27.14 -31.14
CA SER A 115 8.20 -26.54 -29.96
C SER A 115 9.30 -25.53 -30.35
N GLU A 116 10.07 -25.82 -31.40
CA GLU A 116 11.15 -24.97 -31.89
C GLU A 116 10.63 -23.64 -32.45
N ALA A 117 9.53 -23.65 -33.22
CA ALA A 117 8.98 -22.41 -33.77
C ALA A 117 8.12 -21.63 -32.76
N ALA A 118 7.60 -22.31 -31.74
CA ALA A 118 6.86 -21.70 -30.65
C ALA A 118 7.77 -21.08 -29.59
N GLU A 119 9.04 -21.50 -29.50
CA GLU A 119 10.00 -21.11 -28.49
C GLU A 119 10.09 -19.59 -28.31
N GLY A 120 10.05 -19.14 -27.06
CA GLY A 120 10.16 -17.73 -26.70
C GLY A 120 8.92 -16.87 -26.99
N THR A 121 7.86 -17.42 -27.61
CA THR A 121 6.60 -16.71 -27.85
C THR A 121 5.96 -16.28 -26.54
N VAL A 122 5.58 -15.00 -26.44
CA VAL A 122 4.94 -14.43 -25.24
C VAL A 122 3.50 -14.03 -25.53
N PHE A 123 2.58 -14.35 -24.62
CA PHE A 123 1.16 -13.99 -24.73
C PHE A 123 0.50 -13.89 -23.35
N PRO A 124 -0.49 -13.01 -23.18
CA PRO A 124 -1.31 -13.01 -21.97
C PRO A 124 -2.38 -14.10 -22.04
N ALA A 125 -2.59 -14.86 -20.97
CA ALA A 125 -3.68 -15.81 -20.85
C ALA A 125 -4.15 -15.98 -19.40
N GLY A 126 -5.26 -16.69 -19.21
CA GLY A 126 -5.70 -17.12 -17.88
C GLY A 126 -4.63 -17.99 -17.21
N LYS A 127 -4.54 -17.91 -15.89
CA LYS A 127 -3.47 -18.53 -15.11
C LYS A 127 -3.49 -20.07 -15.10
N LEU A 128 -4.55 -20.70 -15.61
CA LEU A 128 -4.70 -22.16 -15.66
C LEU A 128 -3.50 -22.88 -16.29
N LEU A 129 -2.95 -22.34 -17.38
CA LEU A 129 -1.82 -22.94 -18.09
C LEU A 129 -0.53 -23.02 -17.25
N VAL A 130 -0.45 -22.23 -16.18
CA VAL A 130 0.71 -22.09 -15.29
C VAL A 130 0.31 -22.26 -13.82
N ALA A 131 -0.80 -22.96 -13.54
CA ALA A 131 -1.38 -23.07 -12.19
C ALA A 131 -0.38 -23.57 -11.13
N GLU A 132 0.48 -24.52 -11.50
CA GLU A 132 1.51 -25.09 -10.63
C GLU A 132 2.63 -24.10 -10.27
N GLN A 133 2.81 -23.04 -11.07
CA GLN A 133 3.86 -22.04 -10.92
C GLN A 133 3.41 -20.84 -10.09
N LEU A 134 2.13 -20.76 -9.73
CA LEU A 134 1.58 -19.66 -8.92
C LEU A 134 2.07 -19.75 -7.46
N PRO A 135 2.24 -18.62 -6.76
CA PRO A 135 2.49 -18.64 -5.31
C PRO A 135 1.28 -19.16 -4.55
N ASP A 136 1.49 -19.72 -3.35
CA ASP A 136 0.40 -20.24 -2.50
C ASP A 136 -0.57 -19.14 -2.05
N SER A 137 -0.14 -17.88 -2.08
CA SER A 137 -0.98 -16.71 -1.81
C SER A 137 -1.89 -16.31 -2.97
N ASP A 138 -1.73 -16.88 -4.18
CA ASP A 138 -2.64 -16.55 -5.28
C ASP A 138 -4.02 -17.18 -5.04
N PRO A 139 -5.10 -16.38 -4.97
CA PRO A 139 -6.42 -16.88 -4.61
C PRO A 139 -6.95 -17.95 -5.58
N GLN A 140 -6.47 -17.97 -6.82
CA GLN A 140 -6.92 -18.94 -7.83
C GLN A 140 -6.16 -20.27 -7.76
N LYS A 141 -4.99 -20.35 -7.12
CA LYS A 141 -4.11 -21.54 -7.24
C LYS A 141 -4.84 -22.83 -6.90
N ALA A 142 -5.56 -22.85 -5.78
CA ALA A 142 -6.28 -24.04 -5.32
C ALA A 142 -7.36 -24.49 -6.33
N VAL A 143 -8.21 -23.58 -6.80
CA VAL A 143 -9.30 -23.92 -7.74
C VAL A 143 -8.76 -24.32 -9.12
N LEU A 144 -7.66 -23.72 -9.57
CA LEU A 144 -7.01 -24.06 -10.84
C LEU A 144 -6.42 -25.48 -10.82
N LEU A 145 -5.71 -25.83 -9.74
CA LEU A 145 -5.14 -27.17 -9.58
C LEU A 145 -6.24 -28.23 -9.47
N GLN A 146 -7.31 -27.93 -8.74
CA GLN A 146 -8.47 -28.82 -8.62
C GLN A 146 -9.14 -29.04 -9.98
N TYR A 147 -9.48 -27.96 -10.70
CA TYR A 147 -10.10 -28.04 -12.01
C TYR A 147 -9.23 -28.81 -13.02
N LYS A 148 -7.92 -28.56 -13.03
CA LYS A 148 -6.97 -29.28 -13.88
C LYS A 148 -7.00 -30.79 -13.58
N SER A 149 -6.89 -31.16 -12.30
CA SER A 149 -6.94 -32.56 -11.86
C SER A 149 -8.25 -33.24 -12.25
N ASP A 150 -9.39 -32.59 -12.02
CA ASP A 150 -10.71 -33.16 -12.34
C ASP A 150 -10.89 -33.35 -13.85
N TYR A 151 -10.48 -32.36 -14.64
CA TYR A 151 -10.58 -32.40 -16.09
C TYR A 151 -9.69 -33.51 -16.68
N GLU A 152 -8.44 -33.60 -16.22
CA GLU A 152 -7.50 -34.64 -16.66
C GLU A 152 -7.97 -36.03 -16.24
N GLY A 153 -8.49 -36.18 -15.01
CA GLY A 153 -9.04 -37.44 -14.53
C GLY A 153 -10.27 -37.91 -15.33
N GLN A 154 -11.11 -36.98 -15.78
CA GLN A 154 -12.32 -37.31 -16.53
C GLN A 154 -12.08 -37.53 -18.03
N PHE A 155 -11.21 -36.74 -18.66
CA PHE A 155 -11.05 -36.69 -20.11
C PHE A 155 -9.70 -37.20 -20.62
N GLY A 156 -8.73 -37.42 -19.74
CA GLY A 156 -7.38 -37.86 -20.12
C GLY A 156 -6.61 -36.83 -20.95
N GLN A 157 -6.98 -35.54 -20.84
CA GLN A 157 -6.41 -34.43 -21.60
C GLN A 157 -6.24 -33.23 -20.68
N THR A 158 -5.18 -32.44 -20.88
CA THR A 158 -4.98 -31.18 -20.16
C THR A 158 -5.99 -30.13 -20.64
N PRO A 159 -6.68 -29.41 -19.74
CA PRO A 159 -7.62 -28.37 -20.13
C PRO A 159 -6.91 -27.17 -20.76
N SER A 160 -7.55 -26.58 -21.78
CA SER A 160 -7.16 -25.26 -22.30
C SER A 160 -7.75 -24.14 -21.44
N THR A 161 -7.24 -22.91 -21.60
CA THR A 161 -7.80 -21.73 -20.92
C THR A 161 -9.30 -21.55 -21.18
N PHE A 162 -9.79 -21.98 -22.35
CA PHE A 162 -11.17 -21.83 -22.77
C PHE A 162 -12.13 -22.80 -22.07
N GLY A 163 -11.63 -23.95 -21.59
CA GLY A 163 -12.42 -24.85 -20.74
C GLY A 163 -12.81 -24.17 -19.43
N GLY A 164 -11.91 -23.35 -18.88
CA GLY A 164 -12.16 -22.54 -17.69
C GLY A 164 -13.30 -21.54 -17.86
N HIS A 165 -13.42 -20.92 -19.03
CA HIS A 165 -14.48 -19.95 -19.31
C HIS A 165 -15.88 -20.59 -19.18
N ALA A 166 -16.02 -21.83 -19.66
CA ALA A 166 -17.28 -22.57 -19.55
C ALA A 166 -17.59 -22.95 -18.09
N TRP A 167 -16.57 -23.37 -17.34
CA TRP A 167 -16.70 -23.68 -15.92
C TRP A 167 -17.18 -22.45 -15.14
N ASP A 168 -16.55 -21.30 -15.34
CA ASP A 168 -16.90 -20.05 -14.65
C ASP A 168 -18.35 -19.65 -14.95
N GLY A 169 -18.75 -19.67 -16.22
CA GLY A 169 -20.12 -19.31 -16.62
C GLY A 169 -21.18 -20.20 -15.98
N ILE A 170 -20.93 -21.52 -15.91
CA ILE A 170 -21.85 -22.46 -15.28
C ILE A 170 -21.96 -22.18 -13.77
N TRP A 171 -20.84 -22.05 -13.07
CA TRP A 171 -20.84 -21.89 -11.61
C TRP A 171 -21.34 -20.52 -11.15
N MET A 172 -21.12 -19.47 -11.94
CA MET A 172 -21.78 -18.18 -11.70
C MET A 172 -23.29 -18.29 -11.87
N ALA A 173 -23.78 -19.00 -12.90
CA ALA A 173 -25.21 -19.23 -13.09
C ALA A 173 -25.81 -20.07 -11.94
N VAL A 174 -25.10 -21.12 -11.49
CA VAL A 174 -25.50 -21.92 -10.32
C VAL A 174 -25.60 -21.03 -9.08
N LYS A 175 -24.58 -20.23 -8.77
CA LYS A 175 -24.57 -19.31 -7.62
C LYS A 175 -25.74 -18.31 -7.67
N ALA A 176 -26.06 -17.78 -8.84
CA ALA A 176 -27.22 -16.90 -9.01
C ALA A 176 -28.55 -17.65 -8.82
N MET A 177 -28.66 -18.88 -9.33
CA MET A 177 -29.85 -19.73 -9.19
C MET A 177 -30.08 -20.21 -7.75
N GLU A 178 -29.03 -20.41 -6.96
CA GLU A 178 -29.15 -20.76 -5.53
C GLU A 178 -29.91 -19.68 -4.74
N GLN A 179 -29.75 -18.41 -5.13
CA GLN A 179 -30.40 -17.27 -4.49
C GLN A 179 -31.78 -16.97 -5.10
N ALA A 180 -31.89 -17.02 -6.43
CA ALA A 180 -33.10 -16.60 -7.15
C ALA A 180 -34.08 -17.75 -7.48
N GLY A 181 -33.66 -19.00 -7.30
CA GLY A 181 -34.40 -20.15 -7.84
C GLY A 181 -34.49 -20.10 -9.39
N PRO A 182 -35.56 -20.63 -9.99
CA PRO A 182 -35.72 -20.66 -11.45
C PRO A 182 -36.22 -19.32 -12.04
N ASP A 183 -36.33 -18.25 -11.24
CA ASP A 183 -36.79 -16.95 -11.74
C ASP A 183 -35.73 -16.27 -12.62
N ARG A 184 -36.07 -16.01 -13.88
CA ARG A 184 -35.13 -15.47 -14.86
C ARG A 184 -34.68 -14.04 -14.54
N ALA A 185 -35.59 -13.21 -14.03
CA ALA A 185 -35.27 -11.84 -13.65
C ALA A 185 -34.36 -11.85 -12.41
N GLY A 186 -34.73 -12.63 -11.39
CA GLY A 186 -33.92 -12.84 -10.21
C GLY A 186 -32.52 -13.38 -10.53
N ILE A 187 -32.37 -14.36 -11.42
CA ILE A 187 -31.05 -14.88 -11.82
C ILE A 187 -30.20 -13.78 -12.44
N ARG A 188 -30.76 -12.96 -13.35
CA ARG A 188 -30.05 -11.82 -13.93
C ARG A 188 -29.59 -10.86 -12.84
N ASP A 189 -30.47 -10.50 -11.92
CA ASP A 189 -30.15 -9.53 -10.86
C ASP A 189 -29.08 -10.10 -9.91
N GLN A 190 -29.11 -11.40 -9.60
CA GLN A 190 -28.12 -12.05 -8.75
C GLN A 190 -26.75 -12.18 -9.40
N LEU A 191 -26.68 -12.35 -10.73
CA LEU A 191 -25.40 -12.33 -11.45
C LEU A 191 -24.67 -10.98 -11.26
N GLU A 192 -25.41 -9.86 -11.25
CA GLU A 192 -24.84 -8.52 -11.03
C GLU A 192 -24.36 -8.28 -9.59
N GLN A 193 -24.75 -9.15 -8.66
CA GLN A 193 -24.32 -9.12 -7.24
C GLN A 193 -23.14 -10.05 -6.96
N ILE A 194 -22.62 -10.76 -7.95
CA ILE A 194 -21.48 -11.67 -7.76
C ILE A 194 -20.23 -10.86 -7.39
N LYS A 195 -19.77 -11.04 -6.16
CA LYS A 195 -18.49 -10.55 -5.63
C LYS A 195 -17.59 -11.70 -5.21
N ASP A 196 -16.29 -11.46 -5.34
CA ASP A 196 -15.20 -12.35 -4.93
C ASP A 196 -15.37 -13.81 -5.36
N PHE A 197 -15.97 -14.02 -6.54
CA PHE A 197 -16.12 -15.36 -7.08
C PHE A 197 -14.79 -15.80 -7.70
N VAL A 198 -14.08 -16.68 -7.00
CA VAL A 198 -12.80 -17.23 -7.44
C VAL A 198 -13.04 -18.28 -8.52
N GLY A 199 -12.88 -17.88 -9.78
CA GLY A 199 -13.01 -18.73 -10.95
C GLY A 199 -11.68 -19.14 -11.58
N ILE A 200 -11.77 -19.92 -12.65
CA ILE A 200 -10.64 -20.40 -13.47
C ILE A 200 -10.04 -19.25 -14.28
N THR A 201 -10.88 -18.35 -14.80
CA THR A 201 -10.43 -17.19 -15.57
C THR A 201 -9.86 -16.11 -14.66
N GLY A 202 -10.46 -15.88 -13.49
CA GLY A 202 -10.10 -14.78 -12.58
C GLY A 202 -10.96 -14.76 -11.32
N VAL A 203 -10.73 -13.76 -10.47
CA VAL A 203 -11.64 -13.42 -9.38
C VAL A 203 -12.67 -12.41 -9.90
N PHE A 204 -13.94 -12.82 -9.93
CA PHE A 204 -15.04 -12.07 -10.53
C PHE A 204 -15.76 -11.19 -9.52
N ASN A 205 -15.95 -9.92 -9.91
CA ASN A 205 -16.62 -8.87 -9.18
C ASN A 205 -17.57 -8.09 -10.11
N LEU A 206 -18.70 -8.70 -10.45
CA LEU A 206 -19.69 -8.13 -11.37
C LEU A 206 -20.44 -6.97 -10.72
N SER A 207 -21.01 -6.09 -11.55
CA SER A 207 -21.89 -5.00 -11.13
C SER A 207 -22.87 -4.63 -12.25
N PRO A 208 -23.93 -3.86 -11.99
CA PRO A 208 -24.83 -3.39 -13.04
C PRO A 208 -24.15 -2.54 -14.14
N SER A 209 -22.96 -2.00 -13.85
CA SER A 209 -22.14 -1.21 -14.79
C SER A 209 -20.95 -1.97 -15.37
N ASP A 210 -20.66 -3.18 -14.87
CA ASP A 210 -19.55 -4.02 -15.32
C ASP A 210 -19.95 -5.50 -15.24
N HIS A 211 -20.32 -6.05 -16.40
CA HIS A 211 -20.70 -7.47 -16.54
C HIS A 211 -19.50 -8.39 -16.78
N MET A 212 -18.28 -7.85 -16.89
CA MET A 212 -17.07 -8.66 -16.98
C MET A 212 -16.56 -8.96 -15.58
N GLY A 213 -16.50 -7.95 -14.71
CA GLY A 213 -16.11 -8.10 -13.30
C GLY A 213 -14.68 -8.61 -13.10
N LEU A 214 -13.83 -8.53 -14.13
CA LEU A 214 -12.43 -8.97 -14.08
C LEU A 214 -11.52 -7.75 -14.16
N THR A 215 -10.36 -7.87 -13.52
CA THR A 215 -9.28 -6.89 -13.67
C THR A 215 -8.15 -7.48 -14.50
N LYS A 216 -7.16 -6.66 -14.87
CA LYS A 216 -5.94 -7.13 -15.56
C LYS A 216 -5.18 -8.23 -14.80
N ASN A 217 -5.43 -8.39 -13.50
CA ASN A 217 -4.82 -9.43 -12.65
C ASN A 217 -5.37 -10.84 -12.92
N ALA A 218 -6.47 -10.96 -13.68
CA ALA A 218 -6.98 -12.25 -14.16
C ALA A 218 -6.02 -12.93 -15.16
N LEU A 219 -5.18 -12.14 -15.85
CA LEU A 219 -4.24 -12.64 -16.84
C LEU A 219 -2.82 -12.70 -16.28
N ALA A 220 -2.13 -13.81 -16.55
CA ALA A 220 -0.68 -13.89 -16.47
C ALA A 220 -0.07 -13.69 -17.87
N LEU A 221 1.15 -13.16 -17.93
CA LEU A 221 1.98 -13.27 -19.13
C LEU A 221 2.63 -14.66 -19.12
N ILE A 222 2.55 -15.35 -20.25
CA ILE A 222 3.06 -16.70 -20.44
C ILE A 222 4.07 -16.68 -21.57
N ARG A 223 5.19 -17.39 -21.37
CA ARG A 223 6.21 -17.68 -22.38
C ARG A 223 6.21 -19.16 -22.68
N ILE A 224 6.40 -19.53 -23.94
CA ILE A 224 6.63 -20.92 -24.33
C ILE A 224 8.13 -21.20 -24.21
N GLU A 225 8.50 -22.18 -23.38
CA GLU A 225 9.89 -22.62 -23.21
C GLU A 225 9.95 -24.15 -23.26
N ASN A 226 10.76 -24.70 -24.16
CA ASN A 226 10.92 -26.13 -24.39
C ASN A 226 9.58 -26.85 -24.65
N GLY A 227 8.64 -26.19 -25.32
CA GLY A 227 7.30 -26.73 -25.57
C GLY A 227 6.36 -26.73 -24.36
N GLU A 228 6.74 -26.08 -23.26
CA GLU A 228 5.92 -25.94 -22.05
C GLU A 228 5.49 -24.49 -21.82
N TRP A 229 4.36 -24.30 -21.14
CA TRP A 229 3.89 -22.99 -20.69
C TRP A 229 4.64 -22.58 -19.42
N LYS A 230 5.32 -21.44 -19.44
CA LYS A 230 6.00 -20.84 -18.28
C LYS A 230 5.46 -19.45 -17.99
N LEU A 231 5.44 -19.05 -16.72
CA LEU A 231 5.22 -17.65 -16.38
C LEU A 231 6.29 -16.81 -17.08
N ALA A 232 5.87 -15.93 -17.99
CA ALA A 232 6.73 -14.90 -18.51
C ALA A 232 6.95 -13.88 -17.40
N GLN A 233 7.97 -14.12 -16.58
CA GLN A 233 8.64 -12.99 -15.95
C GLN A 233 9.07 -12.09 -17.12
N ALA A 234 8.85 -10.78 -17.00
CA ALA A 234 9.54 -9.85 -17.89
C ALA A 234 10.98 -10.33 -17.94
N ALA A 235 11.54 -10.53 -19.14
CA ALA A 235 12.98 -10.65 -19.21
C ALA A 235 13.44 -9.37 -18.52
N LYS A 236 13.92 -9.51 -17.29
CA LYS A 236 14.75 -8.51 -16.67
C LYS A 236 15.83 -8.43 -17.72
N ALA A 237 15.80 -7.38 -18.54
CA ALA A 237 17.05 -6.84 -19.00
C ALA A 237 17.92 -6.91 -17.75
N ALA A 238 19.08 -7.54 -17.85
CA ALA A 238 20.07 -7.36 -16.80
C ALA A 238 20.47 -5.87 -16.84
N THR A 239 19.55 -4.98 -16.45
CA THR A 239 19.90 -3.84 -15.65
C THR A 239 20.64 -4.47 -14.50
N GLU A 240 21.95 -4.26 -14.46
CA GLU A 240 22.72 -4.43 -13.24
C GLU A 240 21.90 -3.81 -12.13
N GLN A 241 21.17 -4.62 -11.36
CA GLN A 241 20.54 -4.13 -10.15
C GLN A 241 21.68 -3.69 -9.28
N GLY A 242 21.62 -2.44 -8.84
CA GLY A 242 22.61 -1.96 -7.89
C GLY A 242 22.41 -2.65 -6.54
N GLU A 243 23.39 -2.48 -5.66
CA GLU A 243 23.34 -3.02 -4.31
C GLU A 243 22.06 -2.57 -3.58
N PRO A 244 21.45 -3.41 -2.72
CA PRO A 244 20.22 -3.05 -2.03
C PRO A 244 20.34 -1.76 -1.22
N TYR A 245 19.35 -0.89 -1.36
CA TYR A 245 19.20 0.29 -0.53
C TYR A 245 18.62 -0.12 0.80
N LYS A 246 19.38 0.08 1.87
CA LYS A 246 18.97 -0.29 3.22
C LYS A 246 18.22 0.85 3.91
N ILE A 247 17.17 0.52 4.64
CA ILE A 247 16.56 1.42 5.63
C ILE A 247 16.55 0.69 6.98
N GLY A 248 17.08 1.33 8.01
CA GLY A 248 16.95 0.85 9.37
C GLY A 248 15.61 1.28 9.94
N VAL A 249 14.89 0.37 10.59
CA VAL A 249 13.62 0.65 11.25
C VAL A 249 13.68 0.23 12.69
N ILE A 250 13.27 1.13 13.58
CA ILE A 250 13.21 0.87 15.02
C ILE A 250 11.78 1.12 15.47
N VAL A 251 11.09 0.10 15.99
CA VAL A 251 9.67 0.19 16.38
C VAL A 251 9.43 -0.54 17.71
N ALA A 252 8.32 -0.26 18.37
CA ALA A 252 7.91 -0.97 19.59
C ALA A 252 6.86 -2.04 19.25
N GLU A 253 7.28 -3.16 18.68
CA GLU A 253 6.37 -4.28 18.33
C GLU A 253 5.87 -4.99 19.58
N THR A 254 6.68 -5.01 20.64
CA THR A 254 6.30 -5.54 21.94
C THR A 254 6.40 -4.49 23.04
N GLY A 255 5.91 -4.88 24.23
CA GLY A 255 5.84 -4.00 25.38
C GLY A 255 4.62 -3.07 25.35
N PRO A 256 4.60 -2.08 26.24
CA PRO A 256 3.43 -1.22 26.50
C PRO A 256 2.95 -0.39 25.29
N ALA A 257 3.82 -0.10 24.33
CA ALA A 257 3.48 0.66 23.12
C ALA A 257 3.21 -0.21 21.88
N SER A 258 3.02 -1.53 22.04
CA SER A 258 2.76 -2.45 20.93
C SER A 258 1.55 -2.09 20.06
N SER A 259 0.51 -1.48 20.66
CA SER A 259 -0.65 -0.98 19.91
C SER A 259 -0.32 0.11 18.88
N LEU A 260 0.86 0.72 18.98
CA LEU A 260 1.40 1.68 18.03
C LEU A 260 2.39 1.01 17.08
N GLY A 261 3.36 0.27 17.62
CA GLY A 261 4.48 -0.26 16.84
C GLY A 261 4.13 -1.47 15.95
N VAL A 262 3.11 -2.27 16.29
CA VAL A 262 2.65 -3.37 15.41
C VAL A 262 2.11 -2.82 14.07
N PRO A 263 1.21 -1.82 14.06
CA PRO A 263 0.82 -1.15 12.81
C PRO A 263 2.00 -0.55 12.04
N GLU A 264 2.97 0.04 12.71
CA GLU A 264 4.18 0.59 12.06
C GLU A 264 4.99 -0.52 11.37
N ALA A 265 5.26 -1.63 12.06
CA ALA A 265 5.99 -2.78 11.53
C ALA A 265 5.28 -3.43 10.33
N ASN A 266 3.96 -3.59 10.43
CA ASN A 266 3.13 -4.11 9.35
C ASN A 266 3.21 -3.21 8.10
N THR A 267 3.10 -1.89 8.29
CA THR A 267 3.22 -0.95 7.17
C THR A 267 4.60 -0.99 6.53
N VAL A 268 5.66 -1.07 7.32
CA VAL A 268 7.03 -1.19 6.81
C VAL A 268 7.19 -2.44 5.95
N LYS A 269 6.70 -3.59 6.43
CA LYS A 269 6.73 -4.84 5.67
C LYS A 269 5.94 -4.72 4.36
N MET A 270 4.73 -4.17 4.41
CA MET A 270 3.89 -3.95 3.23
C MET A 270 4.62 -3.07 2.20
N LEU A 271 5.25 -1.98 2.63
CA LEU A 271 5.97 -1.09 1.73
C LEU A 271 7.23 -1.71 1.14
N GLU A 272 8.00 -2.48 1.90
CA GLU A 272 9.15 -3.23 1.37
C GLU A 272 8.71 -4.15 0.22
N GLU A 273 7.62 -4.90 0.42
CA GLU A 273 7.04 -5.79 -0.59
C GLU A 273 6.52 -5.03 -1.82
N GLN A 274 5.74 -3.96 -1.62
CA GLN A 274 5.17 -3.16 -2.70
C GLN A 274 6.23 -2.44 -3.55
N ILE A 275 7.28 -1.89 -2.92
CA ILE A 275 8.37 -1.19 -3.62
C ILE A 275 9.21 -2.18 -4.41
N ASN A 276 9.56 -3.32 -3.81
CA ASN A 276 10.32 -4.36 -4.49
C ASN A 276 9.54 -5.00 -5.65
N ALA A 277 8.22 -5.19 -5.50
CA ALA A 277 7.36 -5.67 -6.59
C ALA A 277 7.32 -4.71 -7.78
N LYS A 278 7.58 -3.41 -7.57
CA LYS A 278 7.70 -2.37 -8.60
C LYS A 278 9.13 -2.23 -9.17
N GLY A 279 10.05 -3.10 -8.76
CA GLY A 279 11.43 -3.13 -9.24
C GLY A 279 12.46 -2.52 -8.28
N GLY A 280 12.03 -1.97 -7.14
CA GLY A 280 12.90 -1.32 -6.17
C GLY A 280 12.87 0.21 -6.26
N VAL A 281 13.93 0.84 -5.75
CA VAL A 281 14.15 2.29 -5.76
C VAL A 281 15.07 2.64 -6.93
N THR A 282 14.69 3.60 -7.76
CA THR A 282 15.57 4.11 -8.83
C THR A 282 16.57 5.09 -8.21
N GLY A 283 17.85 4.73 -8.19
CA GLY A 283 18.92 5.57 -7.65
C GLY A 283 19.32 6.71 -8.60
N PRO A 284 20.16 7.66 -8.13
CA PRO A 284 20.69 8.74 -8.96
C PRO A 284 21.61 8.26 -10.09
N ASP A 285 22.09 7.02 -10.03
CA ASP A 285 22.84 6.33 -11.08
C ASP A 285 21.93 5.76 -12.20
N GLY A 286 20.60 5.90 -12.07
CA GLY A 286 19.61 5.37 -13.00
C GLY A 286 19.37 3.87 -12.87
N LYS A 287 19.97 3.20 -11.88
CA LYS A 287 19.77 1.76 -11.62
C LYS A 287 18.62 1.54 -10.66
N GLN A 288 18.01 0.35 -10.77
CA GLN A 288 17.02 -0.12 -9.82
C GLN A 288 17.73 -0.85 -8.67
N HIS A 289 17.51 -0.39 -7.45
CA HIS A 289 18.04 -0.95 -6.22
C HIS A 289 16.92 -1.60 -5.41
N PRO A 290 17.00 -2.90 -5.08
CA PRO A 290 16.05 -3.50 -4.15
C PRO A 290 16.04 -2.73 -2.82
N LEU A 291 14.86 -2.47 -2.28
CA LEU A 291 14.72 -1.94 -0.93
C LEU A 291 14.92 -3.09 0.05
N LYS A 292 15.82 -2.91 1.02
CA LYS A 292 15.99 -3.84 2.14
C LYS A 292 15.72 -3.13 3.45
N VAL A 293 14.69 -3.57 4.16
CA VAL A 293 14.39 -3.03 5.49
C VAL A 293 14.95 -3.94 6.57
N ILE A 294 15.56 -3.33 7.59
CA ILE A 294 16.12 -4.01 8.76
C ILE A 294 15.39 -3.47 9.99
N VAL A 295 14.56 -4.31 10.60
CA VAL A 295 13.69 -3.93 11.71
C VAL A 295 14.26 -4.42 13.04
N TYR A 296 14.27 -3.55 14.05
CA TYR A 296 14.53 -3.90 15.44
C TYR A 296 13.37 -3.50 16.36
N ASP A 297 12.95 -4.44 17.19
CA ASP A 297 12.00 -4.19 18.27
C ASP A 297 12.70 -3.55 19.49
N THR A 298 12.15 -2.44 19.94
CA THR A 298 12.60 -1.71 21.14
C THR A 298 12.02 -2.25 22.43
N GLU A 299 10.93 -3.02 22.34
CA GLU A 299 10.15 -3.47 23.48
C GLU A 299 9.67 -2.30 24.38
N SER A 300 9.52 -1.11 23.78
CA SER A 300 9.21 0.16 24.46
C SER A 300 10.28 0.60 25.49
N ASP A 301 11.56 0.23 25.29
CA ASP A 301 12.67 0.51 26.20
C ASP A 301 13.75 1.40 25.54
N GLU A 302 14.17 2.46 26.24
CA GLU A 302 15.15 3.43 25.74
C GLU A 302 16.55 2.83 25.59
N THR A 303 16.96 1.93 26.49
CA THR A 303 18.27 1.28 26.42
C THR A 303 18.35 0.36 25.22
N LYS A 304 17.31 -0.46 24.99
CA LYS A 304 17.20 -1.31 23.81
C LYS A 304 17.17 -0.50 22.52
N THR A 305 16.48 0.64 22.53
CA THR A 305 16.46 1.57 21.38
C THR A 305 17.87 2.08 21.04
N VAL A 306 18.64 2.52 22.04
CA VAL A 306 20.03 2.96 21.83
C VAL A 306 20.91 1.82 21.29
N LEU A 307 20.76 0.60 21.80
CA LEU A 307 21.51 -0.56 21.32
C LEU A 307 21.14 -0.94 19.88
N ALA A 308 19.85 -0.97 19.54
CA ALA A 308 19.38 -1.21 18.19
C ALA A 308 19.88 -0.14 17.21
N THR A 309 19.84 1.13 17.61
CA THR A 309 20.37 2.25 16.82
C THR A 309 21.84 2.07 16.52
N LYS A 310 22.66 1.72 17.52
CA LYS A 310 24.09 1.47 17.31
C LYS A 310 24.33 0.31 16.34
N ARG A 311 23.58 -0.78 16.45
CA ARG A 311 23.67 -1.90 15.49
C ARG A 311 23.34 -1.48 14.06
N LEU A 312 22.24 -0.73 13.88
CA LEU A 312 21.85 -0.22 12.56
C LEU A 312 22.96 0.64 11.93
N ILE A 313 23.64 1.45 12.74
CA ILE A 313 24.68 2.38 12.28
C ILE A 313 26.01 1.65 12.03
N GLU A 314 26.44 0.80 12.96
CA GLU A 314 27.78 0.21 13.02
C GLU A 314 27.86 -1.13 12.28
N GLU A 315 26.86 -2.00 12.45
CA GLU A 315 26.84 -3.36 11.89
C GLU A 315 26.10 -3.41 10.55
N ASP A 316 24.86 -2.92 10.51
CA ASP A 316 24.04 -2.97 9.30
C ASP A 316 24.41 -1.88 8.28
N GLN A 317 25.08 -0.83 8.77
CA GLN A 317 25.55 0.33 8.02
C GLN A 317 24.43 1.00 7.23
N VAL A 318 23.26 1.17 7.85
CA VAL A 318 22.13 1.82 7.17
C VAL A 318 22.46 3.31 6.91
N PRO A 319 22.02 3.85 5.77
CA PRO A 319 22.19 5.26 5.43
C PRO A 319 21.09 6.16 6.03
N VAL A 320 20.00 5.59 6.56
CA VAL A 320 18.88 6.31 7.18
C VAL A 320 18.13 5.40 8.15
N ILE A 321 17.60 5.99 9.22
CA ILE A 321 16.77 5.30 10.22
C ILE A 321 15.36 5.92 10.24
N VAL A 322 14.33 5.08 10.25
CA VAL A 322 12.92 5.45 10.46
C VAL A 322 12.44 4.84 11.78
N GLY A 323 11.72 5.61 12.59
CA GLY A 323 11.48 5.29 14.00
C GLY A 323 12.29 6.20 14.93
N PRO A 324 12.24 6.02 16.25
CA PRO A 324 11.41 5.10 17.02
C PRO A 324 9.92 5.49 17.10
N THR A 325 9.09 4.55 17.60
CA THR A 325 7.65 4.72 17.88
C THR A 325 7.35 5.76 18.97
N GLN A 326 8.16 5.86 20.02
CA GLN A 326 7.85 6.67 21.21
C GLN A 326 8.74 7.91 21.33
N SER A 327 8.23 8.94 22.02
CA SER A 327 8.95 10.21 22.16
C SER A 327 10.20 10.07 23.02
N GLY A 328 10.12 9.33 24.13
CA GLY A 328 11.29 9.04 24.99
C GLY A 328 12.39 8.28 24.26
N THR A 329 12.02 7.20 23.57
CA THR A 329 12.97 6.40 22.77
C THR A 329 13.57 7.20 21.61
N SER A 330 12.79 8.06 20.95
CA SER A 330 13.31 8.99 19.93
C SER A 330 14.32 9.98 20.50
N MET A 331 14.01 10.59 21.66
CA MET A 331 14.91 11.54 22.31
C MET A 331 16.21 10.89 22.78
N ALA A 332 16.15 9.64 23.26
CA ALA A 332 17.31 8.89 23.76
C ALA A 332 18.39 8.64 22.70
N ILE A 333 18.05 8.71 21.41
CA ILE A 333 18.99 8.40 20.32
C ILE A 333 19.45 9.62 19.52
N ILE A 334 18.95 10.83 19.83
CA ILE A 334 19.28 12.07 19.10
C ILE A 334 20.80 12.25 19.02
N ASP A 335 21.50 12.24 20.17
CA ASP A 335 22.95 12.43 20.20
C ASP A 335 23.69 11.34 19.42
N THR A 336 23.17 10.11 19.43
CA THR A 336 23.79 8.97 18.73
C THR A 336 23.72 9.17 17.22
N VAL A 337 22.54 9.49 16.68
CA VAL A 337 22.36 9.69 15.22
C VAL A 337 23.05 10.95 14.72
N GLN A 338 23.10 11.99 15.55
CA GLN A 338 23.79 13.24 15.20
C GLN A 338 25.30 13.08 15.15
N GLN A 339 25.91 12.40 16.13
CA GLN A 339 27.34 12.11 16.11
C GLN A 339 27.73 11.17 14.97
N ALA A 340 26.85 10.24 14.61
CA ALA A 340 27.06 9.30 13.51
C ALA A 340 26.73 9.89 12.13
N GLU A 341 26.17 11.10 12.08
CA GLU A 341 25.71 11.76 10.86
C GLU A 341 24.75 10.87 10.06
N VAL A 342 23.77 10.26 10.75
CA VAL A 342 22.74 9.40 10.15
C VAL A 342 21.39 10.11 10.25
N PRO A 343 20.68 10.36 9.14
CA PRO A 343 19.34 10.92 9.18
C PRO A 343 18.38 10.00 9.94
N LEU A 344 17.59 10.60 10.83
CA LEU A 344 16.55 9.95 11.61
C LEU A 344 15.19 10.55 11.22
N ILE A 345 14.21 9.71 10.89
CA ILE A 345 12.82 10.11 10.68
C ILE A 345 11.97 9.47 11.78
N SER A 346 11.75 10.20 12.86
CA SER A 346 11.00 9.73 14.03
C SER A 346 9.50 9.54 13.74
N LEU A 347 8.94 8.48 14.32
CA LEU A 347 7.51 8.17 14.28
C LEU A 347 6.77 8.67 15.53
N ALA A 348 7.44 9.50 16.35
CA ALA A 348 6.91 9.99 17.61
C ALA A 348 6.57 11.48 17.61
N ALA A 349 5.66 11.86 18.50
CA ALA A 349 4.92 13.12 18.41
C ALA A 349 5.52 14.33 19.12
N SER A 350 6.39 14.20 20.12
CA SER A 350 6.87 15.40 20.82
C SER A 350 7.67 16.35 19.92
N VAL A 351 7.45 17.66 20.04
CA VAL A 351 8.23 18.69 19.36
C VAL A 351 9.69 18.72 19.83
N GLN A 352 9.95 18.25 21.05
CA GLN A 352 11.30 18.11 21.62
C GLN A 352 12.14 17.04 20.94
N ILE A 353 11.63 16.36 19.91
CA ILE A 353 12.42 15.49 19.04
C ILE A 353 13.17 16.30 17.99
N ILE A 354 12.60 17.41 17.51
CA ILE A 354 13.15 18.20 16.39
C ILE A 354 13.54 19.64 16.77
N GLU A 355 13.06 20.20 17.88
CA GLU A 355 13.40 21.57 18.32
C GLU A 355 14.38 21.71 19.51
N PRO A 356 15.46 22.50 19.39
CA PRO A 356 15.72 23.44 18.30
C PRO A 356 16.35 22.77 17.08
N VAL A 357 15.82 23.08 15.89
CA VAL A 357 16.25 22.48 14.60
C VAL A 357 17.75 22.69 14.35
N ALA A 358 18.28 23.85 14.75
CA ALA A 358 19.70 24.18 14.65
C ALA A 358 20.62 23.19 15.41
N GLU A 359 20.11 22.57 16.47
CA GLU A 359 20.83 21.56 17.25
C GLU A 359 20.40 20.13 16.87
N ARG A 360 19.49 19.94 15.92
CA ARG A 360 18.92 18.64 15.53
C ARG A 360 18.87 18.46 14.01
N LYS A 361 19.97 18.85 13.37
CA LYS A 361 20.17 18.84 11.92
C LYS A 361 19.86 17.48 11.27
N TRP A 362 20.10 16.38 11.97
CA TRP A 362 19.90 15.03 11.42
C TRP A 362 18.54 14.42 11.77
N VAL A 363 17.67 15.14 12.48
CA VAL A 363 16.44 14.59 13.05
C VAL A 363 15.22 15.23 12.41
N PHE A 364 14.37 14.39 11.83
CA PHE A 364 13.09 14.69 11.21
C PHE A 364 11.99 13.85 11.86
N LYS A 365 10.73 14.14 11.53
CA LYS A 365 9.59 13.36 12.03
C LYS A 365 8.38 13.44 11.12
N THR A 366 7.52 12.44 11.21
CA THR A 366 6.26 12.40 10.45
C THR A 366 5.00 12.77 11.24
N PRO A 367 4.86 12.49 12.55
CA PRO A 367 3.64 12.86 13.29
C PRO A 367 3.52 14.37 13.52
N GLN A 368 2.28 14.85 13.64
CA GLN A 368 2.02 16.22 14.08
C GLN A 368 2.60 16.45 15.49
N THR A 369 3.18 17.62 15.73
CA THR A 369 3.70 17.97 17.06
C THR A 369 2.60 18.02 18.12
N ASP A 370 2.96 17.70 19.36
CA ASP A 370 2.20 18.03 20.56
C ASP A 370 1.71 19.49 20.58
N ARG A 371 2.52 20.45 20.11
CA ARG A 371 2.13 21.85 19.95
C ARG A 371 0.90 22.06 19.06
N LEU A 372 0.92 21.54 17.83
CA LEU A 372 -0.20 21.68 16.89
C LEU A 372 -1.49 21.05 17.43
N VAL A 373 -1.34 19.94 18.15
CA VAL A 373 -2.44 19.18 18.76
C VAL A 373 -3.02 19.94 19.94
N VAL A 374 -2.18 20.48 20.82
CA VAL A 374 -2.56 21.36 21.93
C VAL A 374 -3.27 22.61 21.43
N ASP A 375 -2.73 23.26 20.40
CA ASP A 375 -3.36 24.44 19.80
C ASP A 375 -4.80 24.14 19.36
N ARG A 376 -5.02 23.01 18.69
CA ARG A 376 -6.37 22.61 18.24
C ARG A 376 -7.31 22.29 19.41
N LEU A 377 -6.78 21.69 20.47
CA LEU A 377 -7.54 21.40 21.69
C LEU A 377 -7.92 22.68 22.44
N VAL A 378 -7.01 23.65 22.55
CA VAL A 378 -7.29 24.95 23.17
C VAL A 378 -8.36 25.71 22.38
N GLU A 379 -8.27 25.72 21.04
CA GLU A 379 -9.31 26.29 20.17
C GLU A 379 -10.67 25.65 20.47
N TYR A 380 -10.74 24.31 20.54
CA TYR A 380 -11.97 23.60 20.88
C TYR A 380 -12.49 23.92 22.28
N ILE A 381 -11.61 23.93 23.29
CA ILE A 381 -11.96 24.28 24.68
C ILE A 381 -12.61 25.67 24.74
N GLN A 382 -12.05 26.64 24.01
CA GLN A 382 -12.60 27.99 23.93
C GLN A 382 -13.96 28.05 23.24
N THR A 383 -14.18 27.25 22.18
CA THR A 383 -15.50 27.21 21.51
C THR A 383 -16.59 26.61 22.39
N GLN A 384 -16.23 25.70 23.31
CA GLN A 384 -17.15 25.16 24.31
C GLN A 384 -17.42 26.14 25.47
N GLY A 385 -16.66 27.24 25.56
CA GLY A 385 -16.76 28.19 26.67
C GLY A 385 -16.20 27.66 27.99
N TRP A 386 -15.38 26.60 27.94
CA TRP A 386 -14.73 26.02 29.12
C TRP A 386 -13.52 26.86 29.54
N GLY A 387 -13.38 27.08 30.85
CA GLY A 387 -12.33 27.89 31.44
C GLY A 387 -11.45 27.17 32.46
N LYS A 388 -11.93 26.05 33.02
CA LYS A 388 -11.24 25.23 34.02
C LYS A 388 -10.96 23.84 33.49
N ILE A 389 -9.69 23.50 33.28
CA ILE A 389 -9.30 22.21 32.72
C ILE A 389 -8.55 21.39 33.76
N ALA A 390 -8.94 20.13 33.93
CA ALA A 390 -8.11 19.13 34.59
C ALA A 390 -7.20 18.48 33.56
N PHE A 391 -5.91 18.36 33.85
CA PHE A 391 -4.96 17.71 32.98
C PHE A 391 -4.49 16.38 33.61
N MET A 392 -4.41 15.33 32.80
CA MET A 392 -3.84 14.05 33.21
C MET A 392 -2.79 13.61 32.19
N SER A 393 -1.62 13.17 32.65
CA SER A 393 -0.57 12.69 31.75
C SER A 393 0.17 11.46 32.24
N VAL A 394 0.54 10.61 31.28
CA VAL A 394 1.43 9.49 31.54
C VAL A 394 2.84 9.98 31.87
N SER A 395 3.57 9.27 32.73
CA SER A 395 4.91 9.62 33.18
C SER A 395 5.97 9.09 32.20
N THR A 396 5.95 9.60 30.97
CA THR A 396 6.91 9.31 29.90
C THR A 396 7.27 10.59 29.15
N GLY A 397 8.29 10.55 28.28
CA GLY A 397 8.64 11.68 27.41
C GLY A 397 7.47 12.20 26.54
N TYR A 398 6.48 11.36 26.20
CA TYR A 398 5.28 11.82 25.50
C TYR A 398 4.37 12.66 26.40
N GLY A 399 4.10 12.18 27.62
CA GLY A 399 3.29 12.92 28.59
C GLY A 399 3.97 14.18 29.09
N ASP A 400 5.29 14.17 29.25
CA ASP A 400 6.06 15.36 29.62
C ASP A 400 6.02 16.44 28.54
N GLY A 401 6.21 16.07 27.27
CA GLY A 401 6.11 16.99 26.13
C GLY A 401 4.72 17.61 26.01
N GLY A 402 3.68 16.77 26.01
CA GLY A 402 2.29 17.24 25.96
C GLY A 402 1.90 18.13 27.13
N ARG A 403 2.34 17.79 28.35
CA ARG A 403 2.13 18.61 29.54
C ARG A 403 2.81 19.97 29.40
N ALA A 404 4.06 20.02 28.94
CA ALA A 404 4.79 21.28 28.78
C ALA A 404 4.09 22.22 27.79
N GLU A 405 3.73 21.71 26.61
CA GLU A 405 3.03 22.49 25.58
C GLU A 405 1.64 22.93 26.06
N PHE A 406 0.87 22.04 26.70
CA PHE A 406 -0.46 22.40 27.22
C PHE A 406 -0.40 23.46 28.32
N MET A 407 0.52 23.35 29.28
CA MET A 407 0.64 24.34 30.36
C MET A 407 1.00 25.74 29.81
N GLN A 408 1.85 25.79 28.78
CA GLN A 408 2.17 27.04 28.10
C GLN A 408 0.96 27.61 27.36
N ALA A 409 0.26 26.79 26.58
CA ALA A 409 -0.90 27.20 25.81
C ALA A 409 -2.08 27.62 26.71
N ALA A 410 -2.35 26.87 27.78
CA ALA A 410 -3.38 27.19 28.76
C ALA A 410 -3.14 28.56 29.40
N LYS A 411 -1.90 28.85 29.81
CA LYS A 411 -1.52 30.17 30.34
C LYS A 411 -1.73 31.28 29.32
N ALA A 412 -1.32 31.07 28.07
CA ALA A 412 -1.50 32.05 27.00
C ALA A 412 -2.98 32.31 26.67
N ALA A 413 -3.80 31.26 26.73
CA ALA A 413 -5.23 31.30 26.45
C ALA A 413 -6.10 31.74 27.65
N GLY A 414 -5.50 31.94 28.83
CA GLY A 414 -6.23 32.32 30.05
C GLY A 414 -7.06 31.18 30.67
N LEU A 415 -6.73 29.93 30.36
CA LEU A 415 -7.37 28.74 30.95
C LEU A 415 -6.78 28.45 32.33
N ALA A 416 -7.65 28.13 33.30
CA ALA A 416 -7.24 27.70 34.63
C ALA A 416 -7.03 26.18 34.65
N VAL A 417 -5.80 25.73 34.89
CA VAL A 417 -5.52 24.31 35.14
C VAL A 417 -5.84 24.00 36.61
N VAL A 418 -6.98 23.35 36.86
CA VAL A 418 -7.52 23.14 38.23
C VAL A 418 -7.08 21.83 38.87
N ALA A 419 -6.56 20.90 38.06
CA ALA A 419 -5.89 19.68 38.49
C ALA A 419 -4.84 19.30 37.43
N ASP A 420 -3.74 18.70 37.89
CA ASP A 420 -2.62 18.26 37.04
C ASP A 420 -2.09 16.96 37.63
N GLU A 421 -2.67 15.86 37.17
CA GLU A 421 -2.42 14.53 37.72
C GLU A 421 -1.52 13.71 36.79
N ARG A 422 -0.80 12.78 37.39
CA ARG A 422 0.13 11.88 36.69
C ARG A 422 -0.17 10.42 36.99
N PHE A 423 0.18 9.57 36.04
CA PHE A 423 0.10 8.12 36.19
C PHE A 423 1.27 7.45 35.44
N GLY A 424 1.62 6.23 35.84
CA GLY A 424 2.61 5.39 35.17
C GLY A 424 2.05 4.74 33.90
N ALA A 425 2.91 4.44 32.94
CA ALA A 425 2.50 3.75 31.71
C ALA A 425 1.98 2.31 31.94
N GLN A 426 2.32 1.71 33.10
CA GLN A 426 1.87 0.38 33.53
C GLN A 426 0.73 0.42 34.54
N ASP A 427 0.25 1.62 34.92
CA ASP A 427 -0.83 1.73 35.88
C ASP A 427 -2.11 1.15 35.26
N THR A 428 -2.79 0.30 36.02
CA THR A 428 -4.02 -0.38 35.60
C THR A 428 -5.29 0.26 36.14
N ASP A 429 -5.15 1.32 36.96
CA ASP A 429 -6.25 2.06 37.58
C ASP A 429 -5.84 3.52 37.80
N MET A 430 -6.71 4.45 37.40
CA MET A 430 -6.54 5.89 37.55
C MET A 430 -7.65 6.51 38.42
N SER A 431 -8.36 5.69 39.21
CA SER A 431 -9.54 6.10 39.98
C SER A 431 -9.20 7.14 41.05
N ALA A 432 -8.00 7.07 41.64
CA ALA A 432 -7.56 8.04 42.65
C ALA A 432 -7.38 9.45 42.06
N GLN A 433 -6.71 9.55 40.91
CA GLN A 433 -6.52 10.79 40.17
C GLN A 433 -7.87 11.36 39.72
N LEU A 434 -8.74 10.51 39.16
CA LEU A 434 -10.08 10.89 38.70
C LEU A 434 -10.99 11.37 39.84
N THR A 435 -10.94 10.73 41.01
CA THR A 435 -11.71 11.16 42.21
C THR A 435 -11.29 12.56 42.65
N LYS A 436 -9.99 12.87 42.59
CA LYS A 436 -9.48 14.21 42.89
C LYS A 436 -9.95 15.24 41.86
N ILE A 437 -9.99 14.86 40.58
CA ILE A 437 -10.49 15.71 39.49
C ILE A 437 -11.99 15.97 39.62
N GLN A 438 -12.79 14.97 40.04
CA GLN A 438 -14.24 15.13 40.25
C GLN A 438 -14.57 16.25 41.23
N GLY A 439 -13.73 16.46 42.26
CA GLY A 439 -13.87 17.54 43.23
C GLY A 439 -13.25 18.89 42.83
N SER A 440 -12.58 18.97 41.67
CA SER A 440 -11.82 20.17 41.26
C SER A 440 -12.67 21.28 40.63
N GLY A 441 -13.89 20.95 40.19
CA GLY A 441 -14.74 21.86 39.42
C GLY A 441 -14.23 22.12 38.00
N ALA A 442 -13.55 21.14 37.40
CA ALA A 442 -13.14 21.16 36.00
C ALA A 442 -14.35 21.11 35.06
N ASP A 443 -14.29 21.90 33.99
CA ASP A 443 -15.26 21.89 32.89
C ASP A 443 -14.98 20.74 31.91
N ALA A 444 -13.71 20.33 31.78
CA ALA A 444 -13.28 19.17 31.00
C ALA A 444 -11.97 18.57 31.54
N ILE A 445 -11.72 17.30 31.21
CA ILE A 445 -10.47 16.58 31.48
C ILE A 445 -9.70 16.42 30.17
N LEU A 446 -8.47 16.92 30.09
CA LEU A 446 -7.56 16.64 28.99
C LEU A 446 -6.57 15.54 29.40
N VAL A 447 -6.61 14.42 28.71
CA VAL A 447 -5.77 13.25 28.95
C VAL A 447 -4.70 13.15 27.85
N TRP A 448 -3.44 13.03 28.28
CA TRP A 448 -2.28 12.91 27.40
C TRP A 448 -1.56 11.58 27.64
N SER A 449 -1.99 10.57 26.90
CA SER A 449 -1.43 9.22 26.96
C SER A 449 -1.77 8.42 25.69
N ILE A 450 -1.33 7.17 25.66
CA ILE A 450 -1.62 6.16 24.63
C ILE A 450 -2.30 4.94 25.26
N PRO A 451 -2.99 4.09 24.48
CA PRO A 451 -3.48 2.80 24.95
C PRO A 451 -2.34 1.92 25.50
N PRO A 452 -2.58 1.11 26.56
CA PRO A 452 -3.88 0.90 27.20
C PRO A 452 -4.27 2.02 28.19
N SER A 453 -3.30 2.73 28.77
CA SER A 453 -3.56 3.64 29.88
C SER A 453 -4.52 4.79 29.55
N ALA A 454 -4.47 5.36 28.33
CA ALA A 454 -5.44 6.38 27.91
C ALA A 454 -6.89 5.87 27.94
N ALA A 455 -7.12 4.64 27.48
CA ALA A 455 -8.43 4.00 27.44
C ALA A 455 -8.93 3.65 28.85
N LEU A 456 -8.01 3.25 29.75
CA LEU A 456 -8.33 3.01 31.16
C LEU A 456 -8.79 4.27 31.89
N VAL A 457 -8.26 5.46 31.54
CA VAL A 457 -8.78 6.73 32.11
C VAL A 457 -10.25 6.92 31.75
N ASN A 458 -10.62 6.73 30.48
CA ASN A 458 -12.01 6.80 30.04
C ASN A 458 -12.88 5.77 30.77
N LYS A 459 -12.44 4.52 30.82
CA LYS A 459 -13.15 3.43 31.49
C LYS A 459 -13.37 3.70 32.98
N ASN A 460 -12.34 4.09 33.71
CA ASN A 460 -12.46 4.39 35.14
C ASN A 460 -13.34 5.62 35.38
N ALA A 461 -13.29 6.65 34.53
CA ALA A 461 -14.16 7.81 34.65
C ALA A 461 -15.64 7.43 34.46
N PHE A 462 -15.93 6.55 33.50
CA PHE A 462 -17.26 5.98 33.29
C PHE A 462 -17.73 5.13 34.47
N GLU A 463 -16.86 4.25 35.00
CA GLU A 463 -17.16 3.40 36.18
C GLU A 463 -17.42 4.23 37.45
N LEU A 464 -16.77 5.41 37.58
CA LEU A 464 -17.01 6.38 38.64
C LEU A 464 -18.27 7.25 38.42
N GLY A 465 -18.97 7.07 37.29
CA GLY A 465 -20.15 7.87 36.93
C GLY A 465 -19.82 9.35 36.69
N MET A 466 -18.62 9.65 36.18
CA MET A 466 -18.23 11.02 35.88
C MET A 466 -18.93 11.53 34.62
N GLU A 467 -19.52 12.72 34.70
CA GLU A 467 -20.14 13.41 33.56
C GLU A 467 -19.24 14.51 32.97
N ILE A 468 -18.04 14.70 33.51
CA ILE A 468 -17.08 15.71 33.02
C ILE A 468 -16.59 15.27 31.63
N PRO A 469 -16.75 16.08 30.57
CA PRO A 469 -16.25 15.76 29.23
C PRO A 469 -14.76 15.44 29.20
N ILE A 470 -14.39 14.39 28.46
CA ILE A 470 -13.00 13.97 28.29
C ILE A 470 -12.51 14.34 26.89
N LEU A 471 -11.40 15.07 26.86
CA LEU A 471 -10.57 15.31 25.69
C LEU A 471 -9.34 14.41 25.75
N GLN A 472 -8.91 13.92 24.59
CA GLN A 472 -7.72 13.09 24.46
C GLN A 472 -6.72 13.73 23.50
N SER A 473 -5.47 13.30 23.63
CA SER A 473 -4.42 13.56 22.63
C SER A 473 -4.62 12.71 21.36
N HIS A 474 -3.87 13.00 20.29
CA HIS A 474 -3.83 12.14 19.09
C HIS A 474 -3.28 10.72 19.37
N GLY A 475 -2.71 10.47 20.55
CA GLY A 475 -2.18 9.18 20.98
C GLY A 475 -3.22 8.04 21.05
N ILE A 476 -4.51 8.35 20.93
CA ILE A 476 -5.61 7.37 20.93
C ILE A 476 -6.07 6.95 19.53
N GLY A 477 -5.39 7.36 18.47
CA GLY A 477 -5.79 7.14 17.07
C GLY A 477 -5.61 5.70 16.57
N ASN A 478 -6.02 4.70 17.36
CA ASN A 478 -6.05 3.28 17.04
C ASN A 478 -7.28 2.59 17.68
N GLN A 479 -7.72 1.48 17.08
CA GLN A 479 -8.93 0.76 17.52
C GLN A 479 -8.82 0.20 18.95
N ALA A 480 -7.60 -0.14 19.41
CA ALA A 480 -7.39 -0.68 20.75
C ALA A 480 -7.84 0.30 21.85
N PHE A 481 -7.87 1.61 21.57
CA PHE A 481 -8.46 2.58 22.51
C PHE A 481 -9.94 2.28 22.79
N ILE A 482 -10.76 2.16 21.75
CA ILE A 482 -12.21 1.91 21.87
C ILE A 482 -12.44 0.53 22.48
N ASP A 483 -11.69 -0.47 22.05
CA ASP A 483 -11.85 -1.85 22.53
C ASP A 483 -11.57 -1.97 24.04
N ILE A 484 -10.57 -1.24 24.55
CA ILE A 484 -10.20 -1.27 25.99
C ILE A 484 -11.15 -0.38 26.82
N ALA A 485 -11.50 0.79 26.31
CA ALA A 485 -12.41 1.71 27.00
C ALA A 485 -13.84 1.15 27.05
N THR A 486 -14.22 0.37 26.04
CA THR A 486 -15.60 0.09 25.57
C THR A 486 -16.23 1.29 24.88
N SER A 487 -17.15 1.02 23.93
CA SER A 487 -17.86 2.08 23.20
C SER A 487 -18.59 3.04 24.15
N GLU A 488 -19.17 2.53 25.24
CA GLU A 488 -19.89 3.35 26.22
C GLU A 488 -18.98 4.32 26.99
N ALA A 489 -17.78 3.90 27.39
CA ALA A 489 -16.86 4.80 28.10
C ALA A 489 -16.07 5.71 27.15
N ALA A 490 -15.95 5.33 25.88
CA ALA A 490 -15.32 6.14 24.84
C ALA A 490 -16.27 7.21 24.27
N GLU A 491 -17.59 7.02 24.40
CA GLU A 491 -18.63 7.87 23.81
C GLU A 491 -18.41 9.37 24.12
N GLY A 492 -18.48 10.19 23.08
CA GLY A 492 -18.33 11.64 23.20
C GLY A 492 -16.90 12.14 23.40
N THR A 493 -15.90 11.26 23.52
CA THR A 493 -14.49 11.65 23.61
C THR A 493 -14.06 12.42 22.36
N VAL A 494 -13.45 13.59 22.55
CA VAL A 494 -12.97 14.44 21.45
C VAL A 494 -11.45 14.53 21.45
N PHE A 495 -10.84 14.41 20.28
CA PHE A 495 -9.39 14.53 20.10
C PHE A 495 -9.04 14.95 18.67
N PRO A 496 -7.98 15.74 18.46
CA PRO A 496 -7.46 15.97 17.13
C PRO A 496 -6.55 14.81 16.71
N ALA A 497 -6.63 14.38 15.44
CA ALA A 497 -5.73 13.39 14.86
C ALA A 497 -5.57 13.60 13.34
N GLY A 498 -4.65 12.85 12.73
CA GLY A 498 -4.56 12.75 11.27
C GLY A 498 -5.87 12.23 10.67
N LYS A 499 -6.13 12.59 9.40
CA LYS A 499 -7.44 12.38 8.75
C LYS A 499 -7.76 10.92 8.40
N LEU A 500 -6.82 9.98 8.59
CA LEU A 500 -7.00 8.56 8.25
C LEU A 500 -8.25 7.93 8.88
N LEU A 501 -8.52 8.23 10.16
CA LEU A 501 -9.65 7.65 10.89
C LEU A 501 -11.02 8.06 10.32
N VAL A 502 -11.06 9.17 9.58
CA VAL A 502 -12.27 9.73 8.96
C VAL A 502 -12.13 9.83 7.43
N ALA A 503 -11.23 9.03 6.83
CA ALA A 503 -10.87 9.14 5.41
C ALA A 503 -12.08 9.04 4.46
N GLU A 504 -13.01 8.14 4.76
CA GLU A 504 -14.25 7.94 3.98
C GLU A 504 -15.19 9.15 4.02
N GLN A 505 -15.09 9.94 5.09
CA GLN A 505 -15.96 11.08 5.39
C GLN A 505 -15.38 12.40 4.87
N LEU A 506 -14.17 12.38 4.31
CA LEU A 506 -13.53 13.55 3.70
C LEU A 506 -14.23 13.94 2.39
N PRO A 507 -14.27 15.24 2.04
CA PRO A 507 -14.72 15.66 0.72
C PRO A 507 -13.75 15.15 -0.37
N ASP A 508 -14.26 14.90 -1.58
CA ASP A 508 -13.43 14.44 -2.72
C ASP A 508 -12.34 15.45 -3.12
N SER A 509 -12.49 16.72 -2.71
CA SER A 509 -11.50 17.76 -2.92
C SER A 509 -10.34 17.75 -1.91
N ASP A 510 -10.41 16.95 -0.84
CA ASP A 510 -9.30 16.84 0.11
C ASP A 510 -8.12 16.11 -0.56
N PRO A 511 -6.91 16.72 -0.62
CA PRO A 511 -5.78 16.13 -1.32
C PRO A 511 -5.37 14.76 -0.77
N GLN A 512 -5.64 14.48 0.51
CA GLN A 512 -5.25 13.22 1.13
C GLN A 512 -6.25 12.08 0.89
N LYS A 513 -7.50 12.35 0.48
CA LYS A 513 -8.55 11.32 0.44
C LYS A 513 -8.15 10.08 -0.35
N ALA A 514 -7.59 10.27 -1.55
CA ALA A 514 -7.19 9.16 -2.41
C ALA A 514 -6.08 8.29 -1.77
N VAL A 515 -5.03 8.91 -1.21
CA VAL A 515 -3.92 8.16 -0.60
C VAL A 515 -4.36 7.47 0.70
N LEU A 516 -5.24 8.09 1.48
CA LEU A 516 -5.78 7.50 2.70
C LEU A 516 -6.63 6.26 2.41
N LEU A 517 -7.51 6.33 1.42
CA LEU A 517 -8.35 5.19 1.02
C LEU A 517 -7.51 4.07 0.40
N GLN A 518 -6.49 4.40 -0.40
CA GLN A 518 -5.58 3.39 -0.95
C GLN A 518 -4.80 2.68 0.16
N TYR A 519 -4.19 3.44 1.08
CA TYR A 519 -3.45 2.85 2.20
C TYR A 519 -4.34 1.98 3.09
N LYS A 520 -5.57 2.43 3.36
CA LYS A 520 -6.57 1.63 4.07
C LYS A 520 -6.85 0.31 3.36
N SER A 521 -7.16 0.36 2.07
CA SER A 521 -7.43 -0.84 1.27
C SER A 521 -6.23 -1.79 1.20
N ASP A 522 -5.02 -1.28 1.02
CA ASP A 522 -3.81 -2.10 0.93
C ASP A 522 -3.53 -2.80 2.26
N TYR A 523 -3.60 -2.05 3.36
CA TYR A 523 -3.33 -2.56 4.69
C TYR A 523 -4.39 -3.60 5.11
N GLU A 524 -5.67 -3.32 4.87
CA GLU A 524 -6.77 -4.27 5.14
C GLU A 524 -6.65 -5.52 4.27
N GLY A 525 -6.31 -5.36 2.98
CA GLY A 525 -6.11 -6.48 2.06
C GLY A 525 -4.95 -7.40 2.46
N GLN A 526 -3.89 -6.85 3.03
CA GLN A 526 -2.72 -7.64 3.43
C GLN A 526 -2.82 -8.23 4.85
N PHE A 527 -3.41 -7.51 5.80
CA PHE A 527 -3.38 -7.88 7.22
C PHE A 527 -4.75 -8.23 7.82
N GLY A 528 -5.84 -8.02 7.10
CA GLY A 528 -7.21 -8.28 7.59
C GLY A 528 -7.60 -7.40 8.78
N GLN A 529 -6.94 -6.26 8.95
CA GLN A 529 -7.10 -5.33 10.07
C GLN A 529 -7.18 -3.91 9.54
N THR A 530 -7.98 -3.05 10.16
CA THR A 530 -8.01 -1.62 9.82
C THR A 530 -6.71 -0.95 10.30
N PRO A 531 -6.05 -0.12 9.47
CA PRO A 531 -4.84 0.57 9.90
C PRO A 531 -5.13 1.61 10.98
N SER A 532 -4.14 1.83 11.84
CA SER A 532 -4.13 2.97 12.76
C SER A 532 -3.39 4.16 12.16
N THR A 533 -3.55 5.32 12.80
CA THR A 533 -2.77 6.53 12.48
C THR A 533 -1.25 6.29 12.56
N PHE A 534 -0.80 5.41 13.48
CA PHE A 534 0.61 5.07 13.69
C PHE A 534 1.23 4.33 12.50
N GLY A 535 0.51 3.38 11.90
CA GLY A 535 0.95 2.77 10.65
C GLY A 535 1.12 3.82 9.54
N GLY A 536 0.28 4.86 9.53
CA GLY A 536 0.42 6.01 8.63
C GLY A 536 1.71 6.80 8.84
N HIS A 537 2.17 6.97 10.08
CA HIS A 537 3.44 7.64 10.38
C HIS A 537 4.62 6.88 9.78
N ALA A 538 4.61 5.55 9.88
CA ALA A 538 5.62 4.69 9.25
C ALA A 538 5.54 4.74 7.73
N TRP A 539 4.32 4.79 7.16
CA TRP A 539 4.13 4.96 5.72
C TRP A 539 4.83 6.21 5.21
N ASP A 540 4.58 7.35 5.87
CA ASP A 540 5.17 8.63 5.52
C ASP A 540 6.70 8.60 5.67
N GLY A 541 7.21 8.01 6.76
CA GLY A 541 8.64 7.97 7.04
C GLY A 541 9.42 7.15 6.01
N ILE A 542 8.88 5.99 5.62
CA ILE A 542 9.48 5.15 4.56
C ILE A 542 9.46 5.87 3.22
N TRP A 543 8.34 6.49 2.82
CA TRP A 543 8.27 7.21 1.55
C TRP A 543 9.13 8.47 1.51
N MET A 544 9.29 9.19 2.62
CA MET A 544 10.25 10.29 2.72
C MET A 544 11.69 9.81 2.54
N ALA A 545 12.07 8.72 3.21
CA ALA A 545 13.38 8.11 3.06
C ALA A 545 13.62 7.64 1.62
N VAL A 546 12.67 6.94 1.01
CA VAL A 546 12.74 6.47 -0.38
C VAL A 546 12.93 7.65 -1.34
N ARG A 547 12.11 8.71 -1.24
CA ARG A 547 12.23 9.91 -2.09
C ARG A 547 13.59 10.59 -1.95
N ALA A 548 14.12 10.67 -0.73
CA ALA A 548 15.45 11.22 -0.50
C ALA A 548 16.55 10.33 -1.12
N MET A 549 16.42 9.01 -0.99
CA MET A 549 17.36 8.03 -1.57
C MET A 549 17.28 7.95 -3.10
N GLU A 550 16.14 8.22 -3.73
CA GLU A 550 16.03 8.34 -5.19
C GLU A 550 16.97 9.42 -5.74
N GLN A 551 17.18 10.51 -4.97
CA GLN A 551 18.02 11.63 -5.36
C GLN A 551 19.47 11.50 -4.87
N ALA A 552 19.68 10.93 -3.69
CA ALA A 552 20.98 10.90 -3.03
C ALA A 552 21.69 9.53 -3.07
N GLY A 553 20.97 8.46 -3.40
CA GLY A 553 21.43 7.11 -3.14
C GLY A 553 21.65 6.85 -1.65
N PRO A 554 22.55 5.93 -1.25
CA PRO A 554 22.86 5.63 0.15
C PRO A 554 23.84 6.64 0.79
N ASP A 555 23.87 7.89 0.31
CA ASP A 555 24.68 8.96 0.91
C ASP A 555 23.93 9.63 2.08
N ARG A 556 24.43 9.44 3.31
CA ARG A 556 23.77 9.96 4.52
C ARG A 556 23.55 11.47 4.47
N ALA A 557 24.57 12.23 4.09
CA ALA A 557 24.50 13.68 4.02
C ALA A 557 23.50 14.14 2.94
N GLY A 558 23.57 13.53 1.76
CA GLY A 558 22.63 13.74 0.67
C GLY A 558 21.19 13.41 1.06
N ILE A 559 20.93 12.28 1.73
CA ILE A 559 19.59 11.94 2.21
C ILE A 559 19.07 13.02 3.16
N ARG A 560 19.88 13.46 4.13
CA ARG A 560 19.52 14.54 5.05
C ARG A 560 19.18 15.83 4.29
N ASP A 561 20.02 16.24 3.34
CA ASP A 561 19.78 17.42 2.51
C ASP A 561 18.48 17.29 1.71
N GLN A 562 18.19 16.10 1.14
CA GLN A 562 16.99 15.86 0.35
C GLN A 562 15.71 15.81 1.18
N LEU A 563 15.77 15.36 2.44
CA LEU A 563 14.63 15.44 3.36
C LEU A 563 14.18 16.90 3.56
N GLU A 564 15.11 17.84 3.69
CA GLU A 564 14.81 19.29 3.79
C GLU A 564 14.19 19.88 2.51
N GLN A 565 14.24 19.18 1.38
CA GLN A 565 13.67 19.59 0.10
C GLN A 565 12.28 19.00 -0.19
N ILE A 566 11.73 18.17 0.70
CA ILE A 566 10.41 17.56 0.50
C ILE A 566 9.33 18.65 0.54
N LYS A 567 8.64 18.84 -0.59
CA LYS A 567 7.52 19.77 -0.78
C LYS A 567 6.31 19.06 -1.37
N ASP A 568 5.13 19.55 -1.02
CA ASP A 568 3.83 19.09 -1.53
C ASP A 568 3.66 17.55 -1.48
N PHE A 569 4.31 16.89 -0.52
CA PHE A 569 4.21 15.45 -0.37
C PHE A 569 2.92 15.10 0.35
N VAL A 570 1.93 14.64 -0.41
CA VAL A 570 0.66 14.15 0.12
C VAL A 570 0.88 12.78 0.78
N GLY A 571 0.99 12.79 2.10
CA GLY A 571 1.13 11.60 2.94
C GLY A 571 -0.14 11.23 3.69
N ILE A 572 -0.05 10.20 4.52
CA ILE A 572 -1.13 9.72 5.40
C ILE A 572 -1.36 10.69 6.55
N THR A 573 -0.29 11.22 7.14
CA THR A 573 -0.38 12.14 8.28
C THR A 573 -0.80 13.55 7.83
N GLY A 574 -0.33 14.02 6.68
CA GLY A 574 -0.59 15.36 6.18
C GLY A 574 0.05 15.62 4.81
N VAL A 575 -0.02 16.87 4.34
CA VAL A 575 0.75 17.34 3.18
C VAL A 575 2.05 17.97 3.67
N PHE A 576 3.16 17.29 3.45
CA PHE A 576 4.47 17.64 4.01
C PHE A 576 5.23 18.67 3.18
N ASN A 577 5.76 19.68 3.87
CA ASN A 577 6.54 20.78 3.33
C ASN A 577 7.76 21.11 4.19
N LEU A 578 8.72 20.18 4.27
CA LEU A 578 9.92 20.29 5.10
C LEU A 578 10.83 21.42 4.63
N SER A 579 11.69 21.92 5.51
CA SER A 579 12.68 22.97 5.19
C SER A 579 13.85 22.92 6.17
N PRO A 580 14.97 23.63 5.90
CA PRO A 580 16.09 23.73 6.84
C PRO A 580 15.72 24.32 8.22
N SER A 581 14.55 24.97 8.34
CA SER A 581 14.04 25.53 9.59
C SER A 581 12.84 24.76 10.17
N ASP A 582 12.36 23.73 9.48
CA ASP A 582 11.20 22.93 9.88
C ASP A 582 11.36 21.48 9.41
N HIS A 583 11.73 20.61 10.34
CA HIS A 583 12.01 19.19 10.10
C HIS A 583 10.77 18.28 10.26
N MET A 584 9.57 18.87 10.27
CA MET A 584 8.29 18.15 10.17
C MET A 584 7.50 18.65 8.95
N GLY A 585 7.36 19.96 8.75
CA GLY A 585 6.71 20.53 7.58
C GLY A 585 5.19 20.35 7.52
N LEU A 586 4.53 20.10 8.65
CA LEU A 586 3.07 20.05 8.77
C LEU A 586 2.52 21.27 9.49
N THR A 587 1.28 21.64 9.17
CA THR A 587 0.50 22.68 9.87
C THR A 587 -0.69 22.06 10.58
N LYS A 588 -1.48 22.87 11.29
CA LYS A 588 -2.72 22.43 11.94
C LYS A 588 -3.74 21.82 10.96
N ASP A 589 -3.66 22.15 9.67
CA ASP A 589 -4.57 21.63 8.63
C ASP A 589 -4.39 20.12 8.38
N ALA A 590 -3.29 19.54 8.87
CA ALA A 590 -3.06 18.09 8.89
C ALA A 590 -3.92 17.37 9.96
N LEU A 591 -4.59 18.10 10.86
CA LEU A 591 -5.45 17.55 11.90
C LEU A 591 -6.93 17.73 11.56
N ALA A 592 -7.70 16.65 11.70
CA ALA A 592 -9.14 16.72 11.88
C ALA A 592 -9.45 16.66 13.38
N LEU A 593 -10.46 17.39 13.83
CA LEU A 593 -11.03 17.20 15.15
C LEU A 593 -12.03 16.04 15.05
N ILE A 594 -11.86 15.02 15.89
CA ILE A 594 -12.62 13.77 15.82
C ILE A 594 -13.34 13.56 17.15
N ARG A 595 -14.54 12.99 17.08
CA ARG A 595 -15.34 12.50 18.20
C ARG A 595 -15.62 11.03 18.02
N ILE A 596 -15.69 10.30 19.13
CA ILE A 596 -16.18 8.92 19.14
C ILE A 596 -17.69 8.94 19.35
N GLU A 597 -18.44 8.39 18.39
CA GLU A 597 -19.89 8.24 18.47
C GLU A 597 -20.28 6.80 18.07
N ASN A 598 -20.98 6.09 18.94
CA ASN A 598 -21.38 4.69 18.75
C ASN A 598 -20.21 3.73 18.43
N GLY A 599 -19.03 3.99 18.98
CA GLY A 599 -17.82 3.21 18.71
C GLY A 599 -17.18 3.49 17.35
N GLU A 600 -17.62 4.52 16.63
CA GLU A 600 -17.04 4.96 15.35
C GLU A 600 -16.36 6.34 15.48
N TRP A 601 -15.42 6.61 14.57
CA TRP A 601 -14.73 7.89 14.46
C TRP A 601 -15.53 8.85 13.57
N VAL A 602 -15.92 10.01 14.10
CA VAL A 602 -16.72 11.01 13.39
C VAL A 602 -16.03 12.37 13.44
N PRO A 603 -15.91 13.12 12.33
CA PRO A 603 -15.34 14.46 12.34
C PRO A 603 -16.28 15.43 13.06
N VAL A 604 -15.72 16.26 13.93
CA VAL A 604 -16.42 17.38 14.56
C VAL A 604 -16.48 18.53 13.56
N LYS A 605 -17.70 19.01 13.29
CA LYS A 605 -17.97 20.10 12.34
C LYS A 605 -17.69 21.48 12.91
#